data_AF-A0A7V8FCB9-F1
#
_entry.id   AF-A0A7V8FCB9-F1
#
_cell.length_a   1.000
_cell.length_b   1.000
_cell.length_c   1.000
_cell.angle_alpha   90.00
_cell.angle_beta   90.00
_cell.angle_gamma   90.00
#
_symmetry.space_group_name_H-M   'P 1'
#
loop_
_entity.id
_entity.type
_entity.pdbx_description
1 polymer ?
#
loop_
_entity_poly.entity_id
_entity_poly.type
_entity_poly.pdbx_seq_one_letter_code
_entity_poly.pdbx_strand_id
1 'polypeptide(L)'
;MTEPTVTITEAGDVPQPTASEQLIRQASAEVATTDAKGRRIVLRKPGVLAQFRLVEMLGASASNQTYMGMVLPLTFVGSIDGDAVSISTKRELEALIQRLDEGGIMAVAAAVQANFGEQDTEADKEAVKN
;
A
#
# COMPACT_ATOMS: atom_id res chain seq x y z
N MET A 1 51.23 38.73 -15.47
CA MET A 1 50.93 37.43 -16.07
C MET A 1 50.35 36.58 -14.97
N THR A 2 49.03 36.48 -14.96
CA THR A 2 48.21 35.99 -13.85
C THR A 2 47.67 34.63 -14.25
N GLU A 3 47.94 33.61 -13.43
CA GLU A 3 47.46 32.24 -13.64
C GLU A 3 45.94 32.18 -13.33
N PRO A 4 45.10 31.56 -14.19
CA PRO A 4 43.70 31.37 -13.88
C PRO A 4 43.52 30.14 -12.98
N THR A 5 43.16 30.38 -11.72
CA THR A 5 42.66 29.37 -10.78
C THR A 5 41.36 28.76 -11.32
N VAL A 6 41.41 27.49 -11.71
CA VAL A 6 40.24 26.69 -12.06
C VAL A 6 39.52 26.29 -10.78
N THR A 7 38.42 26.96 -10.47
CA THR A 7 37.47 26.55 -9.42
C THR A 7 36.69 25.35 -9.94
N ILE A 8 36.98 24.16 -9.43
CA ILE A 8 36.13 22.97 -9.61
C ILE A 8 34.93 23.17 -8.67
N THR A 9 33.78 23.51 -9.24
CA THR A 9 32.50 23.54 -8.51
C THR A 9 32.07 22.10 -8.26
N GLU A 10 32.14 21.66 -7.00
CA GLU A 10 31.57 20.41 -6.52
C GLU A 10 30.10 20.31 -6.94
N ALA A 11 29.76 19.20 -7.58
CA ALA A 11 28.40 18.81 -7.87
C ALA A 11 27.62 18.67 -6.56
N GLY A 12 26.47 19.37 -6.49
CA GLY A 12 25.59 19.36 -5.34
C GLY A 12 25.22 17.94 -4.90
N ASP A 13 25.58 17.64 -3.67
CA ASP A 13 25.08 16.54 -2.85
C ASP A 13 23.55 16.55 -2.86
N VAL A 14 22.95 15.66 -3.64
CA VAL A 14 21.57 15.23 -3.38
C VAL A 14 21.65 14.35 -2.14
N PRO A 15 21.00 14.71 -1.01
CA PRO A 15 21.15 13.95 0.22
C PRO A 15 20.68 12.51 -0.03
N GLN A 16 21.66 11.59 -0.03
CA GLN A 16 21.38 10.17 -0.20
C GLN A 16 20.63 9.71 1.05
N PRO A 17 19.44 9.08 0.92
CA PRO A 17 18.63 8.71 2.07
C PRO A 17 19.44 7.80 3.00
N THR A 18 19.47 8.17 4.28
CA THR A 18 20.23 7.51 5.33
C THR A 18 19.86 6.02 5.43
N ALA A 19 20.77 5.19 5.93
CA ALA A 19 20.53 3.76 6.11
C ALA A 19 19.26 3.46 6.95
N SER A 20 18.91 4.37 7.87
CA SER A 20 17.66 4.34 8.63
C SER A 20 16.42 4.57 7.76
N GLU A 21 16.47 5.49 6.80
CA GLU A 21 15.39 5.72 5.83
C GLU A 21 15.25 4.56 4.82
N GLN A 22 16.32 3.84 4.53
CA GLN A 22 16.28 2.62 3.72
C GLN A 22 15.68 1.43 4.49
N LEU A 23 15.99 1.28 5.78
CA LEU A 23 15.43 0.23 6.63
C LEU A 23 13.91 0.42 6.87
N ILE A 24 13.45 1.65 7.08
CA ILE A 24 12.01 1.95 7.22
C ILE A 24 11.24 1.59 5.94
N ARG A 25 11.87 1.82 4.77
CA ARG A 25 11.32 1.50 3.45
C ARG A 25 11.33 -0.01 3.15
N GLN A 26 12.25 -0.77 3.74
CA GLN A 26 12.27 -2.24 3.66
C GLN A 26 11.29 -2.91 4.63
N ALA A 27 11.04 -2.31 5.79
CA ALA A 27 10.10 -2.85 6.78
C ALA A 27 8.63 -2.68 6.37
N SER A 28 8.35 -1.76 5.44
CA SER A 28 7.04 -1.57 4.83
C SER A 28 7.10 -2.08 3.40
N ALA A 29 6.77 -3.36 3.18
CA ALA A 29 6.64 -3.94 1.84
C ALA A 29 5.43 -3.31 1.11
N GLU A 30 5.59 -2.05 0.73
CA GLU A 30 4.61 -1.29 -0.01
C GLU A 30 4.75 -1.61 -1.49
N VAL A 31 3.72 -2.20 -2.07
CA VAL A 31 3.67 -2.56 -3.48
C VAL A 31 2.95 -1.46 -4.22
N ALA A 32 3.64 -0.74 -5.09
CA ALA A 32 2.99 0.21 -5.98
C ALA A 32 2.54 -0.50 -7.26
N THR A 33 1.26 -0.36 -7.60
CA THR A 33 0.68 -0.78 -8.88
C THR A 33 0.06 0.41 -9.61
N THR A 34 -0.09 0.29 -10.92
CA THR A 34 -0.74 1.31 -11.75
C THR A 34 -1.95 0.72 -12.42
N ASP A 35 -3.09 1.37 -12.26
CA ASP A 35 -4.35 0.97 -12.90
C ASP A 35 -4.40 1.39 -14.39
N ALA A 36 -5.34 0.83 -15.15
CA ALA A 36 -5.58 1.18 -16.55
C ALA A 36 -5.83 2.69 -16.80
N LYS A 37 -6.30 3.43 -15.79
CA LYS A 37 -6.45 4.90 -15.86
C LYS A 37 -5.16 5.69 -15.58
N GLY A 38 -4.02 5.02 -15.36
CA GLY A 38 -2.74 5.67 -15.05
C GLY A 38 -2.57 6.12 -13.60
N ARG A 39 -3.45 5.68 -12.70
CA ARG A 39 -3.41 6.03 -11.27
C ARG A 39 -2.40 5.19 -10.52
N ARG A 40 -1.62 5.80 -9.62
CA ARG A 40 -0.65 5.08 -8.79
C ARG A 40 -1.31 4.62 -7.50
N ILE A 41 -1.48 3.31 -7.33
CA ILE A 41 -2.09 2.72 -6.14
C ILE A 41 -0.99 2.05 -5.34
N VAL A 42 -0.82 2.45 -4.08
CA VAL A 42 0.12 1.80 -3.16
C VAL A 42 -0.65 0.83 -2.29
N LEU A 43 -0.21 -0.41 -2.29
CA LEU A 43 -0.72 -1.50 -1.49
C LEU A 43 0.23 -1.76 -0.33
N ARG A 44 -0.34 -2.07 0.83
CA ARG A 44 0.40 -2.44 2.04
C ARG A 44 -0.34 -3.57 2.73
N LYS A 45 0.39 -4.43 3.44
CA LYS A 45 -0.24 -5.48 4.23
C LYS A 45 -1.08 -4.85 5.37
N PRO A 46 -2.40 -5.08 5.43
CA PRO A 46 -3.22 -4.59 6.53
C PRO A 46 -2.89 -5.37 7.80
N GLY A 47 -2.65 -4.66 8.90
CA GLY A 47 -2.48 -5.31 10.21
C GLY A 47 -3.76 -5.99 10.68
N VAL A 48 -3.63 -6.93 11.63
CA VAL A 48 -4.76 -7.70 12.21
C VAL A 48 -5.88 -6.79 12.72
N LEU A 49 -5.54 -5.63 13.30
CA LEU A 49 -6.51 -4.65 13.78
C LEU A 49 -7.37 -4.04 12.65
N ALA A 50 -6.79 -3.82 11.46
CA ALA A 50 -7.53 -3.30 10.32
C ALA A 50 -8.52 -4.34 9.79
N GLN A 51 -8.12 -5.61 9.77
CA GLN A 51 -8.99 -6.73 9.41
C GLN A 51 -10.14 -6.91 10.42
N PHE A 52 -9.84 -6.85 11.71
CA PHE A 52 -10.85 -6.92 12.76
C PHE A 52 -11.87 -5.78 12.65
N ARG A 53 -11.41 -4.53 12.49
CA ARG A 53 -12.27 -3.37 12.29
C ARG A 53 -13.11 -3.48 11.03
N LEU A 54 -12.57 -4.08 9.96
CA LEU A 54 -13.34 -4.35 8.75
C LEU A 54 -14.52 -5.29 9.04
N VAL A 55 -14.26 -6.43 9.69
CA VAL A 55 -15.31 -7.40 10.04
C VAL A 55 -16.36 -6.75 10.95
N GLU A 56 -15.93 -5.98 11.94
CA GLU A 56 -16.82 -5.23 12.84
C GLU A 56 -17.69 -4.22 12.08
N MET A 57 -17.08 -3.46 11.16
CA MET A 57 -17.76 -2.47 10.32
C MET A 57 -18.81 -3.10 9.40
N LEU A 58 -18.55 -4.31 8.88
CA LEU A 58 -19.49 -5.02 8.02
C LEU A 58 -20.62 -5.72 8.78
N GLY A 59 -20.35 -6.16 10.01
CA GLY A 59 -21.27 -6.96 10.82
C GLY A 59 -21.79 -8.18 10.05
N ALA A 60 -23.12 -8.34 9.97
CA ALA A 60 -23.76 -9.45 9.26
C ALA A 60 -23.40 -9.56 7.77
N SER A 61 -22.96 -8.47 7.13
CA SER A 61 -22.54 -8.49 5.72
C SER A 61 -21.21 -9.23 5.52
N ALA A 62 -20.41 -9.41 6.59
CA ALA A 62 -19.17 -10.18 6.55
C ALA A 62 -19.42 -11.68 6.32
N SER A 63 -20.61 -12.19 6.63
CA SER A 63 -20.98 -13.59 6.34
C SER A 63 -21.17 -13.87 4.84
N ASN A 64 -21.29 -12.83 4.02
CA ASN A 64 -21.34 -12.97 2.57
C ASN A 64 -19.91 -13.09 2.00
N GLN A 65 -19.52 -14.30 1.64
CA GLN A 65 -18.18 -14.58 1.13
C GLN A 65 -17.87 -13.84 -0.18
N THR A 66 -18.87 -13.65 -1.05
CA THR A 66 -18.70 -12.86 -2.28
C THR A 66 -18.40 -11.39 -1.94
N TYR A 67 -19.13 -10.82 -0.98
CA TYR A 67 -18.89 -9.45 -0.53
C TYR A 67 -17.52 -9.31 0.12
N MET A 68 -17.10 -10.29 0.95
CA MET A 68 -15.77 -10.27 1.56
C MET A 68 -14.65 -10.41 0.55
N GLY A 69 -14.81 -11.25 -0.48
CA GLY A 69 -13.84 -11.35 -1.57
C GLY A 69 -13.61 -10.03 -2.30
N MET A 70 -14.62 -9.17 -2.38
CA MET A 70 -14.49 -7.84 -2.99
C MET A 70 -13.86 -6.80 -2.06
N VAL A 71 -14.18 -6.86 -0.76
CA VAL A 71 -13.77 -5.82 0.20
C VAL A 71 -12.41 -6.09 0.82
N LEU A 72 -12.04 -7.35 1.02
CA LEU A 72 -10.75 -7.74 1.58
C LEU A 72 -9.55 -7.13 0.83
N PRO A 73 -9.43 -7.25 -0.51
CA PRO A 73 -8.31 -6.65 -1.23
C PRO A 73 -8.27 -5.12 -1.12
N LEU A 74 -9.41 -4.45 -0.87
CA LEU A 74 -9.46 -3.00 -0.67
C LEU A 74 -8.79 -2.57 0.63
N THR A 75 -8.72 -3.43 1.65
CA THR A 75 -7.97 -3.11 2.88
C THR A 75 -6.48 -3.03 2.70
N PHE A 76 -5.95 -3.62 1.62
CA PHE A 76 -4.54 -3.50 1.28
C PHE A 76 -4.22 -2.13 0.68
N VAL A 77 -5.20 -1.35 0.23
CA VAL A 77 -4.96 -0.03 -0.36
C VAL A 77 -4.50 0.95 0.73
N GLY A 78 -3.26 1.42 0.63
CA GLY A 78 -2.67 2.41 1.53
C GLY A 78 -2.73 3.83 0.99
N SER A 79 -2.55 4.02 -0.31
CA SER A 79 -2.72 5.33 -0.96
C SER A 79 -3.09 5.22 -2.44
N ILE A 80 -3.71 6.28 -2.96
CA ILE A 80 -4.04 6.44 -4.39
C ILE A 80 -3.53 7.82 -4.83
N ASP A 81 -2.63 7.85 -5.81
CA ASP A 81 -2.00 9.06 -6.34
C ASP A 81 -1.34 9.95 -5.26
N GLY A 82 -0.84 9.31 -4.20
CA GLY A 82 -0.23 10.00 -3.05
C GLY A 82 -1.21 10.42 -1.96
N ASP A 83 -2.53 10.32 -2.19
CA ASP A 83 -3.52 10.48 -1.12
C ASP A 83 -3.57 9.22 -0.28
N ALA A 84 -3.25 9.35 1.01
CA ALA A 84 -3.43 8.26 1.97
C ALA A 84 -4.91 7.89 2.08
N VAL A 85 -5.21 6.60 1.94
CA VAL A 85 -6.56 6.05 2.05
C VAL A 85 -6.62 5.20 3.31
N SER A 86 -7.62 5.44 4.14
CA SER A 86 -7.97 4.54 5.24
C SER A 86 -9.47 4.34 5.27
N ILE A 87 -9.89 3.13 5.64
CA ILE A 87 -11.29 2.73 5.69
C ILE A 87 -11.64 2.52 7.15
N SER A 88 -12.42 3.44 7.72
CA SER A 88 -12.91 3.35 9.11
C SER A 88 -14.43 3.18 9.16
N THR A 89 -15.13 3.56 8.10
CA THR A 89 -16.60 3.52 8.01
C THR A 89 -17.06 2.93 6.67
N LYS A 90 -18.28 2.40 6.66
CA LYS A 90 -18.88 1.82 5.44
C LYS A 90 -18.97 2.85 4.30
N ARG A 91 -19.21 4.12 4.63
CA ARG A 91 -19.27 5.20 3.65
C ARG A 91 -17.92 5.45 2.98
N GLU A 92 -16.82 5.35 3.72
CA GLU A 92 -15.47 5.47 3.15
C GLU A 92 -15.13 4.28 2.26
N LEU A 93 -15.59 3.08 2.63
CA LEU A 93 -15.47 1.90 1.77
C LEU A 93 -16.20 2.10 0.44
N GLU A 94 -17.45 2.57 0.47
CA GLU A 94 -18.24 2.86 -0.73
C GLU A 94 -17.60 3.97 -1.57
N ALA A 95 -17.09 5.02 -0.94
CA ALA A 95 -16.35 6.09 -1.62
C ALA A 95 -15.07 5.57 -2.27
N LEU A 96 -14.37 4.63 -1.64
CA LEU A 96 -13.18 4.00 -2.21
C LEU A 96 -13.52 3.11 -3.42
N ILE A 97 -14.59 2.33 -3.32
CA ILE A 97 -15.11 1.50 -4.44
C ILE A 97 -15.45 2.42 -5.62
N GLN A 98 -16.18 3.50 -5.37
CA GLN A 98 -16.52 4.49 -6.39
C GLN A 98 -15.29 5.21 -6.95
N ARG A 99 -14.29 5.54 -6.11
CA ARG A 99 -13.05 6.17 -6.56
C ARG A 99 -12.25 5.24 -7.45
N LEU A 100 -12.13 3.95 -7.10
CA LEU A 100 -11.34 2.98 -7.86
C LEU A 100 -12.05 2.49 -9.13
N ASP A 101 -13.38 2.49 -9.16
CA ASP A 101 -14.17 1.87 -10.21
C ASP A 101 -13.78 0.39 -10.43
N GLU A 102 -14.33 -0.24 -11.46
CA GLU A 102 -14.04 -1.64 -11.79
C GLU A 102 -12.55 -1.90 -12.08
N GLY A 103 -11.92 -1.05 -12.90
CA GLY A 103 -10.51 -1.21 -13.29
C GLY A 103 -9.56 -1.18 -12.10
N GLY A 104 -9.73 -0.19 -11.20
CA GLY A 104 -8.88 -0.07 -10.02
C GLY A 104 -9.06 -1.24 -9.07
N ILE A 105 -10.29 -1.72 -8.88
CA ILE A 105 -10.56 -2.90 -8.04
C ILE A 105 -9.88 -4.15 -8.61
N MET A 106 -9.95 -4.35 -9.93
CA MET A 106 -9.27 -5.47 -10.58
C MET A 106 -7.75 -5.38 -10.47
N ALA A 107 -7.18 -4.19 -10.67
CA ALA A 107 -5.73 -3.96 -10.54
C ALA A 107 -5.24 -4.22 -9.12
N VAL A 108 -6.01 -3.78 -8.11
CA VAL A 108 -5.73 -4.05 -6.70
C VAL A 108 -5.82 -5.54 -6.41
N ALA A 109 -6.91 -6.21 -6.81
CA ALA A 109 -7.09 -7.64 -6.56
C ALA A 109 -5.97 -8.49 -7.18
N ALA A 110 -5.59 -8.20 -8.43
CA ALA A 110 -4.50 -8.89 -9.12
C ALA A 110 -3.15 -8.64 -8.44
N ALA A 111 -2.87 -7.39 -8.05
CA ALA A 111 -1.62 -7.05 -7.37
C ALA A 111 -1.57 -7.65 -5.94
N VAL A 112 -2.70 -7.71 -5.23
CA VAL A 112 -2.79 -8.40 -3.94
C VAL A 112 -2.52 -9.89 -4.11
N GLN A 113 -3.14 -10.55 -5.09
CA GLN A 113 -2.89 -11.97 -5.34
C GLN A 113 -1.43 -12.25 -5.72
N ALA A 114 -0.85 -11.43 -6.59
CA ALA A 114 0.53 -11.61 -7.07
C ALA A 114 1.60 -11.33 -6.02
N ASN A 115 1.36 -10.41 -5.07
CA ASN A 115 2.39 -9.99 -4.10
C ASN A 115 2.14 -10.50 -2.68
N PHE A 116 0.88 -10.74 -2.30
CA PHE A 116 0.48 -11.13 -0.95
C PHE A 116 -0.25 -12.49 -0.90
N GLY A 117 -0.72 -13.02 -2.04
CA GLY A 117 -1.50 -14.28 -2.10
C GLY A 117 -0.73 -15.55 -1.75
N GLU A 118 0.59 -15.56 -1.90
CA GLU A 118 1.46 -16.72 -1.56
C GLU A 118 2.14 -16.58 -0.19
N GLN A 119 2.23 -15.37 0.38
CA GLN A 119 3.04 -15.09 1.57
C GLN A 119 2.28 -15.15 2.91
N ASP A 120 0.94 -15.18 2.89
CA ASP A 120 0.13 -15.22 4.11
C ASP A 120 0.17 -16.56 4.87
N THR A 121 0.76 -17.62 4.31
CA THR A 121 0.85 -18.92 5.02
C THR A 121 2.09 -19.03 5.93
N GLU A 122 3.15 -18.26 5.68
CA GLU A 122 4.43 -18.33 6.42
C GLU A 122 4.71 -17.07 7.26
N ALA A 123 4.38 -15.87 6.77
CA ALA A 123 4.72 -14.61 7.46
C ALA A 123 3.88 -14.34 8.73
N ASP A 124 2.66 -14.88 8.83
CA ASP A 124 1.80 -14.71 10.01
C ASP A 124 2.15 -15.68 11.16
N LYS A 125 2.99 -16.71 10.92
CA LYS A 125 3.42 -17.64 11.98
C LYS A 125 4.60 -17.13 12.81
N GLU A 126 5.41 -16.20 12.29
CA GLU A 126 6.57 -15.67 13.02
C GLU A 126 6.23 -14.50 13.95
N ALA A 127 5.09 -13.82 13.76
CA ALA A 127 4.68 -12.69 14.61
C ALA A 127 3.98 -13.09 15.93
N VAL A 128 3.69 -14.37 16.16
CA VAL A 128 2.98 -14.86 17.37
C VAL A 128 3.94 -15.44 18.43
N LYS A 129 5.26 -15.37 18.23
CA LYS A 129 6.24 -15.91 19.18
C LYS A 129 7.15 -14.83 19.75
N ASN A 130 6.59 -13.94 20.56
CA ASN A 130 7.35 -13.18 21.57
C ASN A 130 6.49 -12.92 22.79
#